data_AF-A0A1M6JN26-F1
#
_entry.id   AF-A0A1M6JN26-F1
#
_cell.length_a   1.000
_cell.length_b   1.000
_cell.length_c   1.000
_cell.angle_alpha   90.00
_cell.angle_beta   90.00
_cell.angle_gamma   90.00
#
_symmetry.space_group_name_H-M   'P 1'
#
loop_
_entity.id
_entity.type
_entity.pdbx_description
1 polymer ?
#
loop_
_entity_poly.entity_id
_entity_poly.type
_entity_poly.pdbx_seq_one_letter_code
_entity_poly.pdbx_strand_id
1 'polypeptide(L)'
;MALVNPGFVEEVRRSDRFNASACMNCGVCSAVCPMGIELLPRKLFRYVLLGVKDRVLEHGEAIYSCLLCKLCEVNCPAQVQIAENVRSLRYYMNKKVFKI
;
A
#
# COMPACT_ATOMS: atom_id res chain seq x y z
N MET A 1 9.24 -4.30 -19.74
CA MET A 1 10.23 -4.29 -18.63
C MET A 1 9.75 -3.25 -17.64
N ALA A 2 9.60 -3.56 -16.35
CA ALA A 2 9.23 -2.55 -15.37
C ALA A 2 10.49 -1.79 -14.92
N LEU A 3 10.43 -0.46 -14.87
CA LEU A 3 11.54 0.37 -14.37
C LEU A 3 11.50 0.39 -12.84
N VAL A 4 12.67 0.25 -12.21
CA VAL A 4 12.83 0.28 -10.75
C VAL A 4 13.40 1.62 -10.32
N ASN A 5 12.72 2.29 -9.40
CA ASN A 5 13.20 3.50 -8.72
C ASN A 5 13.50 3.20 -7.24
N PRO A 6 14.77 3.08 -6.84
CA PRO A 6 15.15 2.79 -5.45
C PRO A 6 14.65 3.83 -4.43
N GLY A 7 14.45 5.09 -4.85
CA GLY A 7 13.96 6.17 -3.98
C GLY A 7 12.43 6.23 -3.84
N PHE A 8 11.69 5.37 -4.54
CA PHE A 8 10.23 5.44 -4.57
C PHE A 8 9.58 5.25 -3.20
N VAL A 9 10.15 4.40 -2.34
CA VAL A 9 9.64 4.20 -0.98
C VAL A 9 9.66 5.50 -0.18
N GLU A 10 10.70 6.33 -0.34
CA GLU A 10 10.82 7.63 0.33
C GLU A 10 9.86 8.65 -0.28
N GLU A 11 9.55 8.57 -1.58
CA GLU A 11 8.52 9.42 -2.19
C GLU A 11 7.11 9.12 -1.64
N VAL A 12 6.83 7.86 -1.31
CA VAL A 12 5.54 7.42 -0.76
C VAL A 12 5.47 7.62 0.75
N ARG A 13 6.59 7.47 1.45
CA ARG A 13 6.68 7.62 2.92
C ARG A 13 6.28 9.03 3.33
N ARG A 14 5.14 9.13 4.02
CA ARG A 14 4.60 10.41 4.52
C ARG A 14 4.83 10.62 6.02
N SER A 15 5.03 9.53 6.76
CA SER A 15 5.17 9.56 8.22
C SER A 15 6.05 8.41 8.68
N ASP A 16 6.56 8.50 9.90
CA ASP A 16 7.29 7.40 10.55
C ASP A 16 6.42 6.18 10.86
N ARG A 17 5.11 6.31 10.65
CA ARG A 17 4.15 5.21 10.72
C ARG A 17 4.16 4.34 9.47
N PHE A 18 4.74 4.80 8.36
CA PHE A 18 4.85 3.99 7.16
C PHE A 18 5.80 2.81 7.39
N ASN A 19 5.24 1.60 7.50
CA ASN A 19 5.99 0.39 7.84
C ASN A 19 5.70 -0.80 6.91
N ALA A 20 5.53 -0.52 5.61
CA ALA A 20 5.24 -1.54 4.60
C ALA A 20 6.25 -2.70 4.58
N SER A 21 7.50 -2.46 4.99
CA SER A 21 8.58 -3.46 5.09
C SER A 21 8.35 -4.54 6.15
N ALA A 22 7.49 -4.30 7.15
CA ALA A 22 7.14 -5.30 8.16
C ALA A 22 6.20 -6.40 7.62
N CYS A 23 5.62 -6.22 6.42
CA CYS A 23 4.71 -7.20 5.83
C CYS A 23 5.41 -8.55 5.55
N MET A 24 4.95 -9.59 6.23
CA MET A 24 5.43 -10.98 6.07
C MET A 24 4.59 -11.82 5.08
N ASN A 25 3.71 -11.19 4.31
CA ASN A 25 2.87 -11.86 3.29
C ASN A 25 1.92 -12.98 3.78
N CYS A 26 1.51 -12.98 5.07
CA CYS A 26 0.67 -14.02 5.65
C CYS A 26 -0.78 -14.08 5.14
N GLY A 27 -1.33 -13.00 4.57
CA GLY A 27 -2.65 -13.01 3.93
C GLY A 27 -3.87 -12.75 4.82
N VAL A 28 -3.71 -12.62 6.15
CA VAL A 28 -4.82 -12.32 7.09
C VAL A 28 -5.63 -11.10 6.67
N CYS A 29 -4.93 -10.05 6.22
CA CYS A 29 -5.52 -8.81 5.72
C CYS A 29 -6.47 -9.00 4.53
N SER A 30 -6.19 -9.94 3.62
CA SER A 30 -7.07 -10.27 2.50
C SER A 30 -8.30 -11.05 2.98
N ALA A 31 -8.12 -11.97 3.93
CA ALA A 31 -9.21 -12.79 4.47
C ALA A 31 -10.26 -11.98 5.25
N VAL A 32 -9.84 -10.92 5.95
CA VAL A 32 -10.76 -10.08 6.74
C VAL A 32 -11.31 -8.88 5.98
N CYS A 33 -10.88 -8.61 4.75
CA CYS A 33 -11.31 -7.42 4.03
C CYS A 33 -12.76 -7.57 3.52
N PRO A 34 -13.71 -6.72 3.93
CA PRO A 34 -15.10 -6.83 3.48
C PRO A 34 -15.28 -6.52 1.99
N MET A 35 -14.34 -5.78 1.39
CA MET A 35 -14.35 -5.43 -0.03
C MET A 35 -13.75 -6.52 -0.92
N GLY A 36 -13.17 -7.59 -0.35
CA GLY A 36 -12.53 -8.65 -1.14
C GLY A 36 -11.32 -8.18 -1.95
N ILE A 37 -10.64 -7.11 -1.53
CA ILE A 37 -9.50 -6.55 -2.27
C ILE A 37 -8.26 -7.42 -1.99
N GLU A 38 -8.13 -8.53 -2.71
CA GLU A 38 -7.06 -9.51 -2.49
C GLU A 38 -5.65 -8.95 -2.75
N LEU A 39 -5.56 -7.92 -3.59
CA LEU A 39 -4.30 -7.38 -4.08
C LEU A 39 -3.62 -6.44 -3.07
N LEU A 40 -4.41 -5.84 -2.18
CA LEU A 40 -3.94 -5.03 -1.06
C LEU A 40 -3.84 -5.93 0.18
N PRO A 41 -2.77 -5.89 1.00
CA PRO A 41 -1.54 -5.09 0.98
C PRO A 41 -0.29 -5.85 0.46
N ARG A 42 -0.39 -7.17 0.26
CA ARG A 42 0.76 -8.07 0.03
C ARG A 42 1.57 -7.67 -1.22
N LYS A 43 0.90 -7.56 -2.36
CA LYS A 43 1.54 -7.20 -3.63
C LYS A 43 1.90 -5.73 -3.66
N LEU A 44 0.98 -4.86 -3.25
CA LEU A 44 1.18 -3.42 -3.35
C LEU A 44 2.36 -2.91 -2.51
N PHE A 45 2.48 -3.36 -1.26
CA PHE A 45 3.60 -2.96 -0.41
C PHE A 45 4.93 -3.44 -0.97
N ARG A 46 4.96 -4.62 -1.60
CA ARG A 46 6.16 -5.11 -2.25
C ARG A 46 6.54 -4.27 -3.47
N TYR A 47 5.59 -3.83 -4.29
CA TYR A 47 5.87 -2.93 -5.41
C TYR A 47 6.45 -1.59 -4.95
N VAL A 48 5.94 -1.04 -3.84
CA VAL A 48 6.50 0.18 -3.24
C VAL A 48 7.93 -0.03 -2.79
N LEU A 49 8.20 -1.08 -2.02
CA LEU A 49 9.53 -1.39 -1.49
C LEU A 49 10.54 -1.74 -2.59
N LEU A 50 10.09 -2.38 -3.67
CA LEU A 50 10.93 -2.72 -4.82
C LEU A 50 11.10 -1.54 -5.81
N GLY A 51 10.45 -0.40 -5.58
CA GLY A 51 10.57 0.74 -6.49
C GLY A 51 9.81 0.58 -7.81
N VAL A 52 8.88 -0.36 -7.91
CA VAL A 52 8.15 -0.67 -9.16
C VAL A 52 6.91 0.21 -9.26
N LYS A 53 7.12 1.50 -9.53
CA LYS A 53 6.08 2.53 -9.54
C LYS A 53 4.93 2.21 -10.49
N ASP A 54 5.22 1.74 -11.70
CA ASP A 54 4.20 1.47 -12.72
C ASP A 54 3.16 0.46 -12.22
N ARG A 55 3.60 -0.57 -11.50
CA ARG A 55 2.72 -1.58 -10.88
C ARG A 55 1.86 -1.02 -9.76
N VAL A 56 2.31 0.01 -9.06
CA VAL A 56 1.48 0.70 -8.06
C VAL A 56 0.38 1.49 -8.76
N LEU A 57 0.71 2.19 -9.85
CA LEU A 57 -0.24 3.00 -10.61
C LEU A 57 -1.30 2.17 -11.32
N GLU A 58 -0.92 1.00 -11.87
CA GLU A 58 -1.83 0.00 -12.45
C GLU A 58 -2.93 -0.44 -11.45
N HIS A 59 -2.69 -0.29 -10.15
CA HIS A 59 -3.61 -0.69 -9.09
C HIS A 59 -4.28 0.50 -8.38
N GLY A 60 -4.35 1.66 -9.05
CA GLY A 60 -5.02 2.85 -8.52
C GLY A 60 -6.44 2.60 -8.05
N GLU A 61 -7.28 1.92 -8.84
CA GLU A 61 -8.67 1.60 -8.46
C GLU A 61 -8.74 0.84 -7.13
N ALA A 62 -7.90 -0.19 -6.95
CA ALA A 62 -7.82 -0.93 -5.70
C ALA A 62 -7.40 -0.04 -4.52
N ILE A 63 -6.41 0.85 -4.72
CA ILE A 63 -5.96 1.81 -3.71
C ILE A 63 -7.11 2.71 -3.25
N TYR A 64 -7.94 3.20 -4.17
CA TYR A 64 -9.07 4.08 -3.86
C TYR A 64 -10.34 3.35 -3.39
N SER A 65 -10.51 2.06 -3.69
CA SER A 65 -11.62 1.25 -3.17
C SER A 65 -11.47 0.87 -1.69
N CYS A 66 -10.27 1.00 -1.11
CA CYS A 66 -10.05 0.77 0.31
C CYS A 66 -10.89 1.72 1.20
N LEU A 67 -11.70 1.18 2.11
CA LEU A 67 -12.53 2.01 3.01
C LEU A 67 -11.76 2.60 4.20
N LEU A 68 -10.46 2.29 4.33
CA LEU A 68 -9.63 2.67 5.49
C LEU A 68 -10.24 2.26 6.85
N CYS A 69 -11.03 1.18 6.88
CA CYS A 69 -11.74 0.71 8.08
C CYS A 69 -10.84 0.05 9.15
N LYS A 70 -9.55 -0.17 8.84
CA LYS A 70 -8.53 -0.74 9.74
C LYS A 70 -8.73 -2.18 10.21
N LEU A 71 -9.75 -2.91 9.75
CA LEU A 71 -9.95 -4.30 10.14
C LEU A 71 -8.73 -5.19 9.85
N CYS A 72 -8.06 -4.97 8.71
CA CYS A 72 -6.83 -5.66 8.36
C CYS A 72 -5.62 -5.29 9.23
N GLU A 73 -5.57 -4.07 9.76
CA GLU A 73 -4.50 -3.55 10.62
C GLU A 73 -4.60 -4.14 12.03
N VAL A 74 -5.81 -4.17 12.60
CA VAL A 74 -6.09 -4.76 13.93
C VAL A 74 -5.75 -6.26 13.97
N ASN A 75 -5.95 -6.96 12.85
CA ASN A 75 -5.67 -8.40 12.75
C ASN A 75 -4.24 -8.71 12.24
N CYS A 76 -3.39 -7.70 12.03
CA CYS A 76 -2.07 -7.94 11.45
C CYS A 76 -1.08 -8.48 12.50
N PRO A 77 -0.56 -9.72 12.35
CA PRO A 77 0.39 -10.28 13.32
C PRO A 77 1.75 -9.55 13.30
N ALA A 78 2.09 -8.93 12.17
CA ALA A 78 3.32 -8.13 12.00
C ALA A 78 3.13 -6.63 12.29
N GLN A 79 1.97 -6.25 12.85
CA GLN A 79 1.67 -4.86 13.26
C GLN A 79 1.88 -3.82 12.14
N VAL A 80 1.56 -4.20 10.90
CA VAL A 80 1.66 -3.30 9.74
C VAL A 80 0.53 -2.27 9.82
N GLN A 81 0.86 -0.99 9.72
CA GLN A 81 -0.10 0.13 9.71
C GLN A 81 -0.74 0.24 8.31
N ILE A 82 -1.49 -0.80 7.91
CA ILE A 82 -1.99 -0.98 6.55
C ILE A 82 -2.82 0.22 6.09
N ALA A 83 -3.71 0.74 6.94
CA ALA A 83 -4.56 1.86 6.55
C ALA A 83 -3.74 3.14 6.37
N GLU A 84 -2.72 3.37 7.20
CA GLU A 84 -1.82 4.53 7.05
C GLU A 84 -0.91 4.39 5.81
N ASN A 85 -0.45 3.17 5.50
CA ASN A 85 0.33 2.91 4.28
C ASN A 85 -0.52 3.18 3.03
N VAL A 86 -1.77 2.74 2.99
CA VAL A 86 -2.71 3.05 1.89
C VAL A 86 -3.01 4.54 1.82
N ARG A 87 -3.17 5.22 2.96
CA ARG A 87 -3.34 6.68 2.99
C ARG A 87 -2.13 7.41 2.42
N SER A 88 -0.92 6.94 2.72
CA SER A 88 0.33 7.48 2.17
C SER A 88 0.39 7.32 0.65
N LEU A 89 -0.06 6.18 0.13
CA LEU A 89 -0.21 5.94 -1.31
C LEU A 89 -1.21 6.87 -1.98
N ARG A 90 -2.40 7.07 -1.39
CA ARG A 90 -3.39 8.03 -1.92
C ARG A 90 -2.82 9.45 -1.96
N TYR A 91 -2.09 9.86 -0.92
CA TYR A 91 -1.43 11.16 -0.89
C TYR A 91 -0.41 11.29 -2.01
N TYR A 92 0.44 10.27 -2.20
CA TYR A 92 1.38 10.22 -3.33
C TYR A 92 0.66 10.36 -4.67
N MET A 93 -0.39 9.57 -4.91
CA MET A 93 -1.16 9.59 -6.15
C MET A 93 -1.82 10.95 -6.40
N ASN A 94 -2.49 11.51 -5.40
CA ASN A 94 -3.09 12.84 -5.50
C ASN A 94 -2.05 13.90 -5.89
N LYS A 95 -0.92 13.95 -5.17
CA LYS A 95 0.10 14.99 -5.37
C LYS A 95 0.93 14.81 -6.65
N LYS A 96 1.30 13.57 -7.00
CA LYS A 96 2.30 13.29 -8.05
C LYS A 96 1.68 12.81 -9.35
N VAL A 97 0.50 12.20 -9.31
CA VAL A 97 -0.19 11.65 -10.49
C VAL A 97 -1.30 12.58 -10.93
N PHE A 98 -2.26 12.85 -10.03
CA PHE A 98 -3.44 13.67 -10.35
C PHE A 98 -3.19 15.18 -10.23
N LYS A 99 -2.16 15.57 -9.47
CA LYS A 99 -1.79 16.97 -9.21
C LYS A 99 -2.93 17.80 -8.61
N ILE A 100 -3.66 17.18 -7.67
CA ILE A 100 -4.73 17.78 -6.86
C ILE A 100 -4.38 17.81 -5.38
#